data_AF-A0A8S3QDP8-F1
#
_entry.id   AF-A0A8S3QDP8-F1
#
_cell.length_a   1.000
_cell.length_b   1.000
_cell.length_c   1.000
_cell.angle_alpha   90.00
_cell.angle_beta   90.00
_cell.angle_gamma   90.00
#
_symmetry.space_group_name_H-M   'P 1'
#
loop_
_entity.id
_entity.type
_entity.pdbx_description
1 polymer ?
#
loop_
_entity_poly.entity_id
_entity_poly.type
_entity_poly.pdbx_seq_one_letter_code
_entity_poly.pdbx_strand_id
1 'polypeptide(L)'
;MSACTSKNDQTDENQILYSAASILRREIKNAVVPMDTYPSVDEMSLSKSLETVPSVLTGFINWLIDDSHSQVCEEINGETEHLEHQKVARGRIKTLPIDEKVFSLTTCAPFTKPKQRAEPSRKNDVYSKLSACVLPYAETSDLIWVLLRNLSRTIVDLPYKQPSFEGQQIPFWTGFNKQISNISTTYHVVSYPPIIDAKPSDMGTVYTTMKRCADMCQKAGQPFSIQTFDLQLYAVAQQVKWDRPSEFKSHILRLGGFHTLSCFISSIGKIWGDGGLRDLLVDSGVYAAATVDQMLSGKQFNRAVRGLTLLYETLKTLWICSFFVWIRQQKCLEIPESLFVGLTECHESFTSNGRTFDMLQSLEKALNDDLG
;
A
#
# COMPACT_ATOMS: atom_id res chain seq x y z
N MET A 1 -46.01 5.79 -38.25
CA MET A 1 -45.85 4.97 -37.03
C MET A 1 -44.36 4.86 -36.73
N SER A 2 -43.88 5.50 -35.66
CA SER A 2 -42.82 5.03 -34.74
C SER A 2 -42.22 6.18 -33.91
N ALA A 3 -42.30 6.00 -32.59
CA ALA A 3 -41.41 6.44 -31.50
C ALA A 3 -40.91 7.89 -31.41
N CYS A 4 -41.49 8.68 -30.49
CA CYS A 4 -40.87 9.87 -29.92
C CYS A 4 -41.30 10.07 -28.45
N THR A 5 -40.80 9.25 -27.52
CA THR A 5 -41.09 9.38 -26.07
C THR A 5 -39.98 8.73 -25.22
N SER A 6 -38.74 9.26 -25.18
CA SER A 6 -37.70 8.64 -24.35
C SER A 6 -36.62 9.56 -23.74
N LYS A 7 -36.79 10.89 -23.75
CA LYS A 7 -35.78 11.80 -23.16
C LYS A 7 -36.30 12.79 -22.11
N ASN A 8 -37.59 13.13 -22.12
CA ASN A 8 -38.15 14.02 -21.09
C ASN A 8 -38.43 13.29 -19.77
N ASP A 9 -39.07 12.12 -19.81
CA ASP A 9 -39.44 11.37 -18.59
C ASP A 9 -38.26 11.03 -17.67
N GLN A 10 -37.12 10.66 -18.26
CA GLN A 10 -35.91 10.31 -17.49
C GLN A 10 -35.31 11.51 -16.75
N THR A 11 -35.62 12.74 -17.18
CA THR A 11 -35.13 13.96 -16.54
C THR A 11 -36.01 14.33 -15.34
N ASP A 12 -37.32 14.09 -15.44
CA ASP A 12 -38.28 14.31 -14.35
C ASP A 12 -38.17 13.26 -13.24
N GLU A 13 -37.97 11.98 -13.59
CA GLU A 13 -37.73 10.90 -12.61
C GLU A 13 -36.50 11.20 -11.73
N ASN A 14 -35.43 11.69 -12.35
CA ASN A 14 -34.21 12.05 -11.63
C ASN A 14 -34.41 13.28 -10.72
N GLN A 15 -35.27 14.23 -11.09
CA GLN A 15 -35.61 15.36 -10.23
C GLN A 15 -36.45 14.95 -9.02
N ILE A 16 -37.39 14.02 -9.21
CA ILE A 16 -38.21 13.47 -8.12
C ILE A 16 -37.32 12.73 -7.12
N LEU A 17 -36.42 11.87 -7.62
CA LEU A 17 -35.46 11.15 -6.78
C LEU A 17 -34.52 12.11 -6.03
N TYR A 18 -34.06 13.18 -6.69
CA TYR A 18 -33.20 14.18 -6.06
C TYR A 18 -33.94 14.96 -4.96
N SER A 19 -35.22 15.26 -5.18
CA SER A 19 -36.07 15.97 -4.22
C SER A 19 -36.38 15.09 -3.01
N ALA A 20 -36.74 13.82 -3.23
CA ALA A 20 -36.93 12.84 -2.17
C ALA A 20 -35.64 12.66 -1.33
N ALA A 21 -34.49 12.52 -1.98
CA ALA A 21 -33.20 12.41 -1.32
C ALA A 21 -32.83 13.69 -0.52
N SER A 22 -33.21 14.86 -1.01
CA SER A 22 -33.00 16.14 -0.32
C SER A 22 -33.82 16.23 0.97
N ILE A 23 -35.09 15.80 0.93
CA ILE A 23 -35.98 15.75 2.09
C ILE A 23 -35.43 14.79 3.14
N LEU A 24 -35.04 13.58 2.74
CA LEU A 24 -34.43 12.58 3.63
C LEU A 24 -33.14 13.09 4.27
N ARG A 25 -32.28 13.75 3.49
CA ARG A 25 -31.02 14.31 3.98
C ARG A 25 -31.25 15.45 4.98
N ARG A 26 -32.31 16.24 4.81
CA ARG A 26 -32.66 17.32 5.75
C ARG A 26 -33.13 16.75 7.09
N GLU A 27 -33.99 15.74 7.07
CA GLU A 27 -34.49 15.07 8.28
C GLU A 27 -33.35 14.40 9.07
N ILE A 28 -32.48 13.66 8.37
CA ILE A 28 -31.30 13.01 9.00
C ILE A 28 -30.37 14.05 9.66
N LYS A 29 -30.19 15.22 9.04
CA LYS A 29 -29.36 16.31 9.61
C LYS A 29 -29.98 16.97 10.83
N ASN A 30 -31.31 16.95 10.94
CA ASN A 30 -32.04 17.54 12.07
C ASN A 30 -32.21 16.55 13.23
N ALA A 31 -31.98 15.25 13.01
CA ALA A 31 -31.89 14.25 14.06
C ALA A 31 -30.57 14.43 14.84
N VAL A 32 -30.58 15.35 15.81
CA VAL A 32 -29.44 15.60 16.70
C VAL A 32 -29.41 14.52 17.78
N VAL A 33 -28.46 13.59 17.68
CA VAL A 33 -28.17 12.61 18.74
C VAL A 33 -26.81 12.97 19.38
N PRO A 34 -26.70 13.01 20.73
CA PRO A 34 -25.41 13.24 21.39
C PRO A 34 -24.41 12.14 21.01
N MET A 35 -23.32 12.50 20.32
CA MET A 35 -22.34 11.54 19.79
C MET A 35 -21.19 11.21 20.75
N ASP A 36 -21.23 11.69 22.00
CA ASP A 36 -20.08 11.62 22.91
C ASP A 36 -19.95 10.26 23.64
N THR A 37 -20.91 9.35 23.48
CA THR A 37 -20.87 8.00 24.05
C THR A 37 -21.37 6.96 23.07
N TYR A 38 -20.63 5.85 22.96
CA TYR A 38 -21.02 4.69 22.15
C TYR A 38 -22.29 4.05 22.75
N PRO A 39 -23.32 3.72 21.95
CA PRO A 39 -24.56 3.15 22.48
C PRO A 39 -24.29 1.81 23.16
N SER A 40 -24.86 1.62 24.34
CA SER A 40 -24.86 0.36 25.09
C SER A 40 -25.65 -0.73 24.35
N VAL A 41 -25.44 -2.00 24.75
CA VAL A 41 -26.13 -3.15 24.13
C VAL A 41 -27.65 -3.03 24.23
N ASP A 42 -28.17 -2.42 25.30
CA ASP A 42 -29.61 -2.19 25.50
C ASP A 42 -30.15 -1.00 24.68
N GLU A 43 -29.28 -0.08 24.24
CA GLU A 43 -29.60 1.05 23.36
C GLU A 43 -29.61 0.65 21.88
N MET A 44 -28.98 -0.46 21.52
CA MET A 44 -29.02 -1.05 20.17
C MET A 44 -30.22 -1.99 19.95
N SER A 45 -31.21 -2.00 20.84
CA SER A 45 -32.44 -2.77 20.64
C SER A 45 -33.23 -2.24 19.43
N LEU A 46 -33.92 -3.15 18.73
CA LEU A 46 -34.71 -2.81 17.54
C LEU A 46 -35.77 -1.73 17.84
N SER A 47 -36.38 -1.79 19.03
CA SER A 47 -37.39 -0.82 19.48
C SER A 47 -36.82 0.60 19.64
N LYS A 48 -35.64 0.76 20.28
CA LYS A 48 -34.99 2.07 20.43
C LYS A 48 -34.36 2.58 19.13
N SER A 49 -33.92 1.66 18.28
CA SER A 49 -33.40 2.01 16.94
C SER A 49 -34.50 2.63 16.08
N LEU A 50 -35.74 2.13 16.16
CA LEU A 50 -36.89 2.70 15.45
C LEU A 50 -37.27 4.10 15.93
N GLU A 51 -37.05 4.43 17.22
CA GLU A 51 -37.27 5.79 17.75
C GLU A 51 -36.26 6.81 17.21
N THR A 52 -35.09 6.35 16.77
CA THR A 52 -34.00 7.20 16.26
C THR A 52 -34.05 7.38 14.74
N VAL A 53 -34.70 6.46 14.02
CA VAL A 53 -34.82 6.51 12.56
C VAL A 53 -35.92 7.52 12.17
N PRO A 54 -35.63 8.52 11.31
CA PRO A 54 -36.64 9.46 10.84
C PRO A 54 -37.83 8.73 10.21
N SER A 55 -39.06 9.07 10.63
CA SER A 55 -40.29 8.42 10.16
C SER A 55 -40.47 8.50 8.63
N VAL A 56 -39.92 9.54 8.00
CA VAL A 56 -39.90 9.72 6.54
C VAL A 56 -39.05 8.65 5.83
N LEU A 57 -37.93 8.23 6.44
CA LEU A 57 -37.09 7.16 5.89
C LEU A 57 -37.81 5.82 5.97
N THR A 58 -38.48 5.55 7.11
CA THR A 58 -39.31 4.35 7.28
C THR A 58 -40.46 4.33 6.29
N GLY A 59 -41.14 5.47 6.09
CA GLY A 59 -42.21 5.62 5.09
C GLY A 59 -41.72 5.40 3.66
N PHE A 60 -40.55 5.92 3.30
CA PHE A 60 -39.95 5.72 1.98
C PHE A 60 -39.55 4.26 1.74
N ILE A 61 -38.97 3.59 2.74
CA ILE A 61 -38.62 2.16 2.66
C ILE A 61 -39.88 1.30 2.56
N ASN A 62 -40.92 1.59 3.36
CA ASN A 62 -42.19 0.89 3.24
C ASN A 62 -42.82 1.10 1.86
N TRP A 63 -42.77 2.31 1.31
CA TRP A 63 -43.24 2.59 -0.05
C TRP A 63 -42.44 1.82 -1.12
N LEU A 64 -41.12 1.68 -0.95
CA LEU A 64 -40.28 0.88 -1.86
C LEU A 64 -40.55 -0.63 -1.78
N ILE A 65 -41.07 -1.11 -0.65
CA ILE A 65 -41.35 -2.53 -0.39
C ILE A 65 -42.80 -2.89 -0.75
N ASP A 66 -43.72 -1.92 -0.67
CA ASP A 66 -45.13 -2.12 -0.94
C ASP A 66 -45.44 -1.94 -2.44
N ASP A 67 -45.42 -3.05 -3.19
CA ASP A 67 -45.74 -3.12 -4.63
C ASP A 67 -47.19 -2.68 -4.97
N SER A 68 -47.99 -2.28 -3.99
CA SER A 68 -49.42 -1.96 -4.16
C SER A 68 -49.72 -0.51 -4.60
N HIS A 69 -48.73 0.37 -4.74
CA HIS A 69 -48.92 1.80 -5.04
C HIS A 69 -48.57 2.27 -6.47
N SER A 70 -48.61 1.39 -7.47
CA SER A 70 -48.40 1.75 -8.89
C SER A 70 -49.54 2.55 -9.55
N GLN A 71 -50.48 3.11 -8.80
CA GLN A 71 -51.53 3.98 -9.32
C GLN A 71 -51.80 5.07 -8.29
N VAL A 72 -51.39 6.31 -8.58
CA VAL A 72 -52.03 7.61 -8.24
C VAL A 72 -50.97 8.71 -8.50
N CYS A 73 -51.40 9.79 -9.15
CA CYS A 73 -50.70 11.04 -9.47
C CYS A 73 -50.37 11.27 -10.96
N GLU A 74 -51.36 11.08 -11.84
CA GLU A 74 -51.65 12.12 -12.84
C GLU A 74 -52.50 13.22 -12.14
N GLU A 75 -52.37 14.45 -12.62
CA GLU A 75 -53.04 15.68 -12.16
C GLU A 75 -52.36 16.40 -10.99
N ILE A 76 -51.51 17.39 -11.34
CA ILE A 76 -51.78 18.82 -11.13
C ILE A 76 -50.79 19.59 -12.04
N ASN A 77 -51.32 20.06 -13.17
CA ASN A 77 -50.76 21.19 -13.91
C ASN A 77 -51.31 22.46 -13.28
N GLY A 78 -50.44 23.42 -12.96
CA GLY A 78 -50.88 24.80 -12.68
C GLY A 78 -49.93 25.61 -11.80
N GLU A 79 -49.55 26.78 -12.34
CA GLU A 79 -49.09 27.98 -11.63
C GLU A 79 -47.57 28.19 -11.44
N THR A 80 -47.05 28.91 -12.44
CA THR A 80 -46.06 30.00 -12.46
C THR A 80 -45.59 30.65 -11.15
N GLU A 81 -44.29 30.99 -11.19
CA GLU A 81 -43.64 32.26 -10.79
C GLU A 81 -42.73 32.34 -9.54
N HIS A 82 -41.52 32.85 -9.84
CA HIS A 82 -40.57 33.63 -9.03
C HIS A 82 -39.91 33.00 -7.78
N LEU A 83 -38.59 32.77 -7.86
CA LEU A 83 -37.59 33.63 -7.17
C LEU A 83 -36.14 33.25 -7.52
N GLU A 84 -35.34 34.31 -7.63
CA GLU A 84 -33.97 34.36 -8.11
C GLU A 84 -32.93 33.75 -7.14
N HIS A 85 -31.84 33.26 -7.75
CA HIS A 85 -30.47 33.20 -7.28
C HIS A 85 -30.15 33.08 -5.76
N GLN A 86 -29.58 31.93 -5.39
CA GLN A 86 -28.34 31.90 -4.60
C GLN A 86 -27.33 30.90 -5.16
N LYS A 87 -26.30 31.44 -5.82
CA LYS A 87 -25.04 30.75 -6.11
C LYS A 87 -24.33 30.50 -4.78
N VAL A 88 -24.14 29.23 -4.41
CA VAL A 88 -23.20 28.85 -3.35
C VAL A 88 -22.01 28.14 -3.97
N ALA A 89 -20.83 28.74 -3.75
CA ALA A 89 -19.55 28.37 -4.33
C ALA A 89 -19.14 26.92 -4.02
N ARG A 90 -18.89 26.12 -5.06
CA ARG A 90 -18.16 24.86 -4.91
C ARG A 90 -16.67 25.17 -4.74
N GLY A 91 -16.11 24.69 -3.64
CA GLY A 91 -14.69 24.77 -3.31
C GLY A 91 -13.81 24.25 -4.44
N ARG A 92 -12.69 24.94 -4.65
CA ARG A 92 -11.66 24.64 -5.64
C ARG A 92 -11.05 23.26 -5.41
N ILE A 93 -11.66 22.22 -5.98
CA ILE A 93 -10.90 21.07 -6.45
C ILE A 93 -10.18 21.56 -7.70
N LYS A 94 -8.84 21.59 -7.68
CA LYS A 94 -8.03 21.81 -8.88
C LYS A 94 -8.12 20.56 -9.78
N THR A 95 -9.31 20.26 -10.27
CA THR A 95 -9.47 19.45 -11.48
C THR A 95 -8.97 20.28 -12.65
N LEU A 96 -8.22 19.63 -13.56
CA LEU A 96 -7.80 20.21 -14.83
C LEU A 96 -9.01 20.93 -15.48
N PRO A 97 -8.82 22.14 -16.04
CA PRO A 97 -9.91 22.85 -16.69
C PRO A 97 -10.41 21.98 -17.86
N ILE A 98 -11.66 21.54 -17.75
CA ILE A 98 -12.38 20.95 -18.86
C ILE A 98 -12.75 22.13 -19.74
N ASP A 99 -12.05 22.28 -20.86
CA ASP A 99 -12.43 23.18 -21.94
C ASP A 99 -13.83 22.74 -22.42
N GLU A 100 -14.81 23.65 -22.49
CA GLU A 100 -16.24 23.38 -22.79
C GLU A 100 -16.49 22.90 -24.24
N LYS A 101 -15.42 22.57 -24.97
CA LYS A 101 -15.55 21.78 -26.19
C LYS A 101 -16.03 20.39 -25.81
N VAL A 102 -17.32 20.16 -26.02
CA VAL A 102 -17.94 18.83 -25.96
C VAL A 102 -17.23 17.94 -26.98
N PHE A 103 -16.20 17.24 -26.54
CA PHE A 103 -15.64 16.13 -27.29
C PHE A 103 -16.64 14.98 -27.17
N SER A 104 -17.44 14.78 -28.21
CA SER A 104 -18.15 13.53 -28.43
C SER A 104 -17.15 12.37 -28.34
N LEU A 105 -17.56 11.20 -27.84
CA LEU A 105 -16.77 9.96 -27.92
C LEU A 105 -16.36 9.64 -29.37
N THR A 106 -17.08 10.16 -30.37
CA THR A 106 -16.72 10.06 -31.80
C THR A 106 -15.62 11.01 -32.25
N THR A 107 -15.29 12.06 -31.48
CA THR A 107 -14.17 12.99 -31.71
C THR A 107 -12.88 12.60 -31.01
N CYS A 108 -12.91 11.65 -30.07
CA CYS A 108 -11.70 10.97 -29.64
C CYS A 108 -11.23 10.08 -30.78
N ALA A 109 -10.22 10.53 -31.54
CA ALA A 109 -9.53 9.66 -32.48
C ALA A 109 -9.18 8.36 -31.74
N PRO A 110 -9.49 7.18 -32.32
CA PRO A 110 -9.20 5.91 -31.64
C PRO A 110 -7.74 5.92 -31.24
N PHE A 111 -7.47 5.60 -29.97
CA PHE A 111 -6.11 5.50 -29.46
C PHE A 111 -5.30 4.66 -30.43
N THR A 112 -4.46 5.33 -31.20
CA THR A 112 -3.72 4.69 -32.26
C THR A 112 -2.46 4.19 -31.59
N LYS A 113 -2.42 2.89 -31.29
CA LYS A 113 -1.25 2.26 -30.66
C LYS A 113 -0.01 2.75 -31.43
N PRO A 114 0.91 3.47 -30.78
CA PRO A 114 2.06 4.04 -31.47
C PRO A 114 2.76 2.93 -32.25
N LYS A 115 2.97 3.12 -33.55
CA LYS A 115 3.70 2.13 -34.39
C LYS A 115 5.08 1.83 -33.82
N GLN A 116 5.62 2.78 -33.06
CA GLN A 116 6.87 2.68 -32.32
C GLN A 116 6.62 3.14 -30.89
N ARG A 117 7.00 2.34 -29.89
CA ARG A 117 6.97 2.78 -28.49
C ARG A 117 7.88 4.01 -28.34
N ALA A 118 7.44 5.02 -27.59
CA ALA A 118 8.25 6.20 -27.25
C ALA A 118 9.33 5.86 -26.21
N GLU A 119 10.00 4.72 -26.37
CA GLU A 119 11.16 4.39 -25.57
C GLU A 119 12.36 5.20 -26.08
N PRO A 120 13.21 5.74 -25.19
CA PRO A 120 14.41 6.43 -25.61
C PRO A 120 15.25 5.53 -26.53
N SER A 121 15.91 6.10 -27.54
CA SER A 121 16.76 5.37 -28.51
C SER A 121 17.87 4.53 -27.88
N ARG A 122 18.15 4.76 -26.59
CA ARG A 122 18.99 3.89 -25.78
C ARG A 122 18.21 2.62 -25.44
N LYS A 123 18.42 1.57 -26.26
CA LYS A 123 18.36 0.18 -25.79
C LYS A 123 19.42 -0.01 -24.70
N ASN A 124 19.23 0.59 -23.54
CA ASN A 124 19.90 0.09 -22.36
C ASN A 124 19.25 -1.25 -22.13
N ASP A 125 20.02 -2.30 -22.31
CA ASP A 125 19.69 -3.61 -21.80
C ASP A 125 19.79 -3.56 -20.28
N VAL A 126 18.85 -2.83 -19.67
CA VAL A 126 18.79 -2.61 -18.23
C VAL A 126 18.62 -3.95 -17.57
N TYR A 127 17.89 -4.89 -18.20
CA TYR A 127 17.71 -6.23 -17.68
C TYR A 127 19.02 -7.03 -17.69
N SER A 128 19.77 -7.07 -18.79
CA SER A 128 21.03 -7.81 -18.81
C SER A 128 22.14 -7.14 -18.00
N LYS A 129 22.12 -5.80 -17.89
CA LYS A 129 23.02 -5.07 -16.98
C LYS A 129 22.62 -5.26 -15.52
N LEU A 130 21.32 -5.28 -15.21
CA LEU A 130 20.84 -5.62 -13.88
C LEU A 130 21.17 -7.07 -13.57
N SER A 131 20.92 -8.03 -14.46
CA SER A 131 21.21 -9.45 -14.26
C SER A 131 22.71 -9.70 -14.13
N ALA A 132 23.56 -9.00 -14.89
CA ALA A 132 25.01 -9.02 -14.72
C ALA A 132 25.50 -8.28 -13.46
N CYS A 133 24.67 -7.42 -12.86
CA CYS A 133 24.91 -6.73 -11.59
C CYS A 133 24.06 -7.27 -10.43
N VAL A 134 23.26 -8.34 -10.64
CA VAL A 134 22.61 -9.06 -9.55
C VAL A 134 23.78 -9.61 -8.76
N LEU A 135 23.96 -9.05 -7.57
CA LEU A 135 25.10 -9.30 -6.73
C LEU A 135 25.21 -10.83 -6.56
N PRO A 136 26.34 -11.47 -6.94
CA PRO A 136 26.56 -12.91 -6.75
C PRO A 136 26.45 -13.36 -5.29
N TYR A 137 26.38 -12.41 -4.35
CA TYR A 137 26.32 -12.63 -2.91
C TYR A 137 24.92 -13.04 -2.39
N ALA A 138 23.85 -12.96 -3.20
CA ALA A 138 22.47 -12.98 -2.69
C ALA A 138 21.54 -14.09 -3.23
N GLU A 139 21.98 -15.06 -4.03
CA GLU A 139 21.08 -16.17 -4.42
C GLU A 139 21.16 -17.34 -3.43
N THR A 140 22.34 -17.88 -3.20
CA THR A 140 22.52 -19.06 -2.33
C THR A 140 22.34 -18.72 -0.84
N SER A 141 22.86 -17.56 -0.40
CA SER A 141 22.73 -17.09 0.99
C SER A 141 21.27 -16.79 1.36
N ASP A 142 20.52 -16.15 0.46
CA ASP A 142 19.09 -15.88 0.64
C ASP A 142 18.28 -17.18 0.59
N LEU A 143 18.65 -18.13 -0.28
CA LEU A 143 18.03 -19.46 -0.30
C LEU A 143 18.25 -20.18 1.04
N ILE A 144 19.47 -20.16 1.59
CA ILE A 144 19.78 -20.74 2.90
C ILE A 144 18.96 -20.03 3.99
N TRP A 145 18.90 -18.69 3.99
CA TRP A 145 18.06 -17.94 4.91
C TRP A 145 16.59 -18.37 4.83
N VAL A 146 16.07 -18.54 3.62
CA VAL A 146 14.71 -19.03 3.36
C VAL A 146 14.54 -20.44 3.94
N LEU A 147 15.46 -21.37 3.68
CA LEU A 147 15.39 -22.75 4.17
C LEU A 147 15.47 -22.83 5.69
N LEU A 148 16.39 -22.09 6.32
CA LEU A 148 16.55 -22.03 7.78
C LEU A 148 15.30 -21.47 8.48
N ARG A 149 14.68 -20.43 7.92
CA ARG A 149 13.41 -19.90 8.45
C ARG A 149 12.27 -20.90 8.35
N ASN A 150 12.28 -21.75 7.33
CA ASN A 150 11.26 -22.79 7.15
C ASN A 150 11.50 -24.00 8.06
N LEU A 151 12.76 -24.37 8.33
CA LEU A 151 13.11 -25.39 9.33
C LEU A 151 12.52 -25.03 10.71
N SER A 152 12.59 -23.76 11.10
CA SER A 152 12.05 -23.27 12.38
C SER A 152 10.52 -23.36 12.49
N ARG A 153 9.79 -23.52 11.38
CA ARG A 153 8.32 -23.49 11.36
C ARG A 153 7.68 -24.88 11.21
N THR A 154 8.49 -25.93 11.28
CA THR A 154 8.05 -27.33 11.15
C THR A 154 7.21 -27.52 9.89
N ILE A 155 7.86 -27.41 8.73
CA ILE A 155 7.25 -27.86 7.49
C ILE A 155 6.89 -29.34 7.64
N VAL A 156 5.58 -29.59 7.62
CA VAL A 156 4.95 -30.90 7.54
C VAL A 156 5.53 -31.60 6.32
N ASP A 157 6.13 -32.77 6.53
CA ASP A 157 6.68 -33.68 5.53
C ASP A 157 8.10 -33.44 4.99
N LEU A 158 9.03 -32.88 5.76
CA LEU A 158 10.45 -33.21 5.56
C LEU A 158 10.71 -34.64 6.09
N PRO A 159 11.53 -35.48 5.42
CA PRO A 159 11.65 -36.92 5.69
C PRO A 159 12.28 -37.29 7.05
N TYR A 160 12.44 -36.34 7.97
CA TYR A 160 13.09 -36.57 9.26
C TYR A 160 12.30 -35.92 10.40
N LYS A 161 12.33 -36.58 11.58
CA LYS A 161 11.84 -36.03 12.85
C LYS A 161 12.49 -34.67 13.07
N GLN A 162 11.71 -33.59 12.91
CA GLN A 162 12.20 -32.27 13.22
C GLN A 162 12.33 -32.08 14.73
N PRO A 163 13.36 -31.36 15.20
CA PRO A 163 13.29 -30.73 16.52
C PRO A 163 12.05 -29.81 16.52
N SER A 164 11.21 -29.90 17.54
CA SER A 164 10.12 -28.94 17.73
C SER A 164 10.73 -27.61 18.19
N PHE A 165 11.07 -26.74 17.25
CA PHE A 165 11.48 -25.37 17.58
C PHE A 165 10.25 -24.57 18.02
N GLU A 166 10.30 -23.98 19.21
CA GLU A 166 9.25 -23.08 19.68
C GLU A 166 9.33 -21.73 18.93
N GLY A 167 8.59 -21.65 17.82
CA GLY A 167 8.44 -20.42 17.05
C GLY A 167 9.62 -20.10 16.12
N GLN A 168 9.57 -18.91 15.52
CA GLN A 168 10.56 -18.47 14.53
C GLN A 168 11.81 -17.89 15.21
N GLN A 169 12.90 -18.65 15.23
CA GLN A 169 14.17 -18.27 15.85
C GLN A 169 15.14 -17.56 14.90
N ILE A 170 15.00 -17.79 13.59
CA ILE A 170 15.81 -17.08 12.60
C ILE A 170 15.19 -15.69 12.38
N PRO A 171 15.96 -14.60 12.42
CA PRO A 171 15.46 -13.25 12.19
C PRO A 171 15.08 -13.00 10.72
N PHE A 172 14.33 -11.94 10.48
CA PHE A 172 14.01 -11.51 9.11
C PHE A 172 15.31 -11.09 8.37
N TRP A 173 15.26 -10.97 7.03
CA TRP A 173 16.44 -10.80 6.17
C TRP A 173 17.50 -9.87 6.77
N THR A 174 17.10 -8.68 7.22
CA THR A 174 18.02 -7.66 7.76
C THR A 174 18.72 -8.10 9.03
N GLY A 175 17.99 -8.73 9.96
CA GLY A 175 18.58 -9.25 11.19
C GLY A 175 19.50 -10.43 10.92
N PHE A 176 19.11 -11.31 9.99
CA PHE A 176 19.92 -12.46 9.60
C PHE A 176 21.26 -12.01 9.05
N ASN A 177 21.23 -11.13 8.04
CA ASN A 177 22.43 -10.61 7.41
C ASN A 177 23.29 -9.77 8.35
N LYS A 178 22.67 -9.06 9.30
CA LYS A 178 23.43 -8.34 10.33
C LYS A 178 24.21 -9.29 11.24
N GLN A 179 23.63 -10.43 11.60
CA GLN A 179 24.24 -11.40 12.51
C GLN A 179 25.37 -12.20 11.85
N ILE A 180 25.23 -12.52 10.56
CA ILE A 180 26.26 -13.26 9.81
C ILE A 180 27.33 -12.32 9.24
N SER A 181 27.11 -11.01 9.26
CA SER A 181 28.09 -10.06 8.73
C SER A 181 29.31 -9.96 9.64
N ASN A 182 30.48 -10.25 9.08
CA ASN A 182 31.77 -9.98 9.72
C ASN A 182 32.16 -8.48 9.66
N ILE A 183 31.33 -7.64 9.06
CA ILE A 183 31.57 -6.21 8.97
C ILE A 183 31.11 -5.55 10.27
N SER A 184 32.07 -4.97 10.99
CA SER A 184 31.77 -4.08 12.11
C SER A 184 30.93 -2.91 11.59
N THR A 185 29.69 -2.82 12.06
CA THR A 185 28.84 -1.67 11.74
C THR A 185 29.39 -0.46 12.45
N THR A 186 29.63 0.61 11.70
CA THR A 186 29.84 1.93 12.28
C THR A 186 28.61 2.36 13.06
N TYR A 187 28.81 2.89 14.26
CA TYR A 187 27.71 3.42 15.07
C TYR A 187 27.12 4.64 14.37
N HIS A 188 25.83 4.57 14.04
CA HIS A 188 25.08 5.71 13.56
C HIS A 188 24.49 6.45 14.77
N VAL A 189 24.84 7.72 14.92
CA VAL A 189 24.22 8.60 15.92
C VAL A 189 23.08 9.33 15.23
N VAL A 190 21.85 9.08 15.70
CA VAL A 190 20.68 9.84 15.27
C VAL A 190 20.55 11.06 16.17
N SER A 191 20.55 12.24 15.58
CA SER A 191 20.33 13.50 16.28
C SER A 191 19.23 14.30 15.59
N TYR A 192 18.43 15.00 16.39
CA TYR A 192 17.34 15.84 15.91
C TYR A 192 17.76 17.30 16.03
N PRO A 193 17.90 18.03 14.92
CA PRO A 193 18.17 19.47 14.98
C PRO A 193 16.93 20.22 15.51
N PRO A 194 17.11 21.44 16.05
CA PRO A 194 15.99 22.29 16.44
C PRO A 194 15.01 22.51 15.28
N ILE A 195 13.73 22.44 15.60
CA ILE A 195 12.63 22.66 14.64
C ILE A 195 12.74 24.08 14.08
N ILE A 196 12.53 24.21 12.77
CA ILE A 196 12.38 25.51 12.13
C ILE A 196 10.90 25.88 12.21
N ASP A 197 10.58 26.89 13.02
CA ASP A 197 9.22 27.42 13.13
C ASP A 197 8.90 28.36 11.96
N ALA A 198 8.73 27.76 10.79
CA ALA A 198 8.34 28.43 9.56
C ALA A 198 7.63 27.47 8.62
N LYS A 199 6.90 28.01 7.65
CA LYS A 199 6.15 27.18 6.70
C LYS A 199 7.11 26.34 5.84
N PRO A 200 6.95 25.00 5.75
CA PRO A 200 7.89 24.13 5.05
C PRO A 200 8.00 24.42 3.54
N SER A 201 6.93 24.90 2.91
CA SER A 201 6.90 25.20 1.48
C SER A 201 7.67 26.46 1.08
N ASP A 202 8.03 27.30 2.05
CA ASP A 202 8.66 28.59 1.75
C ASP A 202 10.12 28.36 1.37
N MET A 203 10.55 29.01 0.28
CA MET A 203 11.93 28.86 -0.21
C MET A 203 12.97 29.21 0.86
N GLY A 204 12.69 30.22 1.69
CA GLY A 204 13.56 30.58 2.82
C GLY A 204 13.72 29.43 3.83
N THR A 205 12.62 28.76 4.19
CA THR A 205 12.63 27.59 5.08
C THR A 205 13.44 26.44 4.50
N VAL A 206 13.24 26.12 3.22
CA VAL A 206 13.98 25.06 2.52
C VAL A 206 15.47 25.41 2.45
N TYR A 207 15.80 26.66 2.11
CA TYR A 207 17.18 27.15 2.11
C TYR A 207 17.84 27.01 3.48
N THR A 208 17.19 27.49 4.55
CA THR A 208 17.71 27.38 5.92
C THR A 208 17.89 25.92 6.34
N THR A 209 16.96 25.05 5.98
CA THR A 209 17.06 23.60 6.22
C THR A 209 18.28 23.02 5.51
N MET A 210 18.42 23.30 4.21
CA MET A 210 19.52 22.81 3.40
C MET A 210 20.87 23.27 3.92
N LYS A 211 20.96 24.54 4.36
CA LYS A 211 22.19 25.12 4.91
C LYS A 211 22.55 24.52 6.27
N ARG A 212 21.59 24.43 7.20
CA ARG A 212 21.81 23.80 8.52
C ARG A 212 22.31 22.36 8.37
N CYS A 213 21.71 21.58 7.48
CA CYS A 213 22.14 20.22 7.20
C CYS A 213 23.56 20.17 6.60
N ALA A 214 23.93 21.13 5.74
CA ALA A 214 25.29 21.25 5.22
C ALA A 214 26.32 21.48 6.34
N ASP A 215 26.04 22.46 7.20
CA ASP A 215 26.93 22.87 8.27
C ASP A 215 27.11 21.73 9.29
N MET A 216 26.04 20.96 9.56
CA MET A 216 26.12 19.76 10.39
C MET A 216 26.96 18.66 9.75
N CYS A 217 26.75 18.36 8.46
CA CYS A 217 27.57 17.39 7.74
C CYS A 217 29.05 17.80 7.73
N GLN A 218 29.35 19.07 7.50
CA GLN A 218 30.72 19.59 7.52
C GLN A 218 31.36 19.44 8.90
N LYS A 219 30.65 19.79 9.98
CA LYS A 219 31.11 19.60 11.37
C LYS A 219 31.32 18.13 11.73
N ALA A 220 30.56 17.23 11.11
CA ALA A 220 30.72 15.78 11.23
C ALA A 220 31.82 15.20 10.32
N GLY A 221 32.57 16.03 9.58
CA GLY A 221 33.62 15.58 8.65
C GLY A 221 33.09 14.90 7.39
N GLN A 222 31.79 15.07 7.07
CA GLN A 222 31.18 14.47 5.89
C GLN A 222 31.31 15.40 4.68
N PRO A 223 31.88 14.92 3.55
CA PRO A 223 32.12 15.76 2.37
C PRO A 223 30.84 16.10 1.59
N PHE A 224 29.77 15.32 1.77
CA PHE A 224 28.50 15.49 1.06
C PHE A 224 27.33 15.53 2.04
N SER A 225 26.37 16.42 1.79
CA SER A 225 25.11 16.49 2.53
C SER A 225 24.00 15.83 1.71
N ILE A 226 23.59 14.63 2.11
CA ILE A 226 22.48 13.92 1.47
C ILE A 226 21.18 14.32 2.17
N GLN A 227 20.22 14.85 1.41
CA GLN A 227 18.94 15.30 1.95
C GLN A 227 17.79 14.72 1.14
N THR A 228 16.82 14.16 1.85
CA THR A 228 15.62 13.57 1.27
C THR A 228 14.42 14.49 1.50
N PHE A 229 13.68 14.82 0.44
CA PHE A 229 12.49 15.66 0.51
C PHE A 229 11.31 14.98 -0.18
N ASP A 230 10.10 15.16 0.36
CA ASP A 230 8.87 14.82 -0.38
C ASP A 230 8.80 15.59 -1.69
N LEU A 231 8.06 15.05 -2.67
CA LEU A 231 8.07 15.54 -4.06
C LEU A 231 7.89 17.07 -4.17
N GLN A 232 6.95 17.63 -3.41
CA GLN A 232 6.70 19.07 -3.43
C GLN A 232 7.90 19.87 -2.92
N LEU A 233 8.48 19.46 -1.80
CA LEU A 233 9.64 20.14 -1.18
C LEU A 233 10.92 19.89 -1.98
N TYR A 234 11.04 18.74 -2.62
CA TYR A 234 12.16 18.41 -3.49
C TYR A 234 12.25 19.38 -4.67
N ALA A 235 11.11 19.72 -5.28
CA ALA A 235 11.07 20.69 -6.36
C ALA A 235 11.57 22.08 -5.91
N VAL A 236 11.17 22.50 -4.70
CA VAL A 236 11.64 23.76 -4.10
C VAL A 236 13.13 23.70 -3.77
N ALA A 237 13.60 22.60 -3.18
CA ALA A 237 15.01 22.39 -2.86
C ALA A 237 15.91 22.40 -4.11
N GLN A 238 15.43 21.85 -5.22
CA GLN A 238 16.13 21.92 -6.50
C GLN A 238 16.23 23.34 -7.02
N GLN A 239 15.17 24.15 -6.92
CA GLN A 239 15.23 25.57 -7.28
C GLN A 239 16.25 26.33 -6.44
N VAL A 240 16.26 26.12 -5.12
CA VAL A 240 17.26 26.70 -4.21
C VAL A 240 18.68 26.30 -4.61
N LYS A 241 18.90 25.03 -4.94
CA LYS A 241 20.20 24.53 -5.38
C LYS A 241 20.63 25.13 -6.72
N TRP A 242 19.71 25.29 -7.67
CA TRP A 242 19.98 25.87 -8.98
C TRP A 242 20.24 27.38 -8.93
N ASP A 243 19.59 28.10 -8.01
CA ASP A 243 19.88 29.51 -7.75
C ASP A 243 21.30 29.70 -7.18
N ARG A 244 21.75 28.75 -6.33
CA ARG A 244 23.06 28.82 -5.66
C ARG A 244 23.90 27.57 -5.82
N PRO A 245 24.36 27.26 -7.05
CA PRO A 245 25.04 26.00 -7.34
C PRO A 245 26.42 25.90 -6.67
N SER A 246 27.10 27.04 -6.44
CA SER A 246 28.37 27.09 -5.73
C SER A 246 28.21 26.81 -4.24
N GLU A 247 27.16 27.36 -3.61
CA GLU A 247 26.86 27.17 -2.20
C GLU A 247 26.43 25.74 -1.88
N PHE A 248 25.64 25.12 -2.77
CA PHE A 248 25.08 23.78 -2.59
C PHE A 248 25.76 22.71 -3.45
N LYS A 249 27.05 22.91 -3.81
CA LYS A 249 27.81 22.01 -4.68
C LYS A 249 27.93 20.59 -4.09
N SER A 250 28.06 20.47 -2.77
CA SER A 250 28.17 19.20 -2.04
C SER A 250 26.83 18.58 -1.62
N HIS A 251 25.70 19.17 -2.02
CA HIS A 251 24.37 18.66 -1.68
C HIS A 251 23.90 17.62 -2.66
N ILE A 252 23.44 16.48 -2.15
CA ILE A 252 22.79 15.44 -2.92
C ILE A 252 21.32 15.40 -2.49
N LEU A 253 20.45 15.95 -3.34
CA LEU A 253 19.01 15.95 -3.11
C LEU A 253 18.41 14.63 -3.63
N ARG A 254 17.60 13.97 -2.80
CA ARG A 254 16.85 12.75 -3.17
C ARG A 254 15.36 12.95 -2.91
N LEU A 255 14.53 12.29 -3.72
CA LEU A 255 13.11 12.17 -3.44
C LEU A 255 12.89 11.26 -2.22
N GLY A 256 11.98 11.67 -1.36
CA GLY A 256 11.50 10.89 -0.22
C GLY A 256 10.83 9.61 -0.69
N GLY A 257 11.27 8.46 -0.18
CA GLY A 257 10.75 7.16 -0.58
C GLY A 257 9.41 6.78 0.05
N PHE A 258 8.98 7.48 1.09
CA PHE A 258 7.80 7.10 1.89
C PHE A 258 6.50 7.06 1.06
N HIS A 259 6.23 8.11 0.29
CA HIS A 259 5.05 8.14 -0.58
C HIS A 259 5.12 7.11 -1.69
N THR A 260 6.31 6.88 -2.26
CA THR A 260 6.51 5.83 -3.27
C THR A 260 6.17 4.45 -2.71
N LEU A 261 6.66 4.12 -1.52
CA LEU A 261 6.35 2.86 -0.85
C LEU A 261 4.87 2.76 -0.48
N SER A 262 4.26 3.85 -0.02
CA SER A 262 2.84 3.90 0.29
C SER A 262 1.98 3.65 -0.96
N CYS A 263 2.31 4.29 -2.09
CA CYS A 263 1.66 4.04 -3.38
C CYS A 263 1.86 2.59 -3.85
N PHE A 264 3.04 2.02 -3.64
CA PHE A 264 3.28 0.62 -3.97
C PHE A 264 2.41 -0.34 -3.16
N ILE A 265 2.27 -0.09 -1.85
CA ILE A 265 1.33 -0.81 -0.98
C ILE A 265 -0.11 -0.65 -1.50
N SER A 266 -0.53 0.57 -1.84
CA SER A 266 -1.85 0.82 -2.43
C SER A 266 -2.09 0.02 -3.71
N SER A 267 -1.07 -0.10 -4.56
CA SER A 267 -1.14 -0.90 -5.79
C SER A 267 -1.29 -2.40 -5.49
N ILE A 268 -0.57 -2.93 -4.50
CA ILE A 268 -0.76 -4.32 -4.05
C ILE A 268 -2.20 -4.53 -3.60
N GLY A 269 -2.73 -3.63 -2.76
CA GLY A 269 -4.11 -3.65 -2.30
C GLY A 269 -5.10 -3.58 -3.46
N LYS A 270 -4.83 -2.77 -4.48
CA LYS A 270 -5.72 -2.63 -5.63
C LYS A 270 -5.72 -3.85 -6.56
N ILE A 271 -4.59 -4.52 -6.72
CA ILE A 271 -4.46 -5.71 -7.58
C ILE A 271 -5.02 -6.95 -6.89
N TRP A 272 -4.69 -7.14 -5.61
CA TRP A 272 -4.92 -8.41 -4.92
C TRP A 272 -5.99 -8.35 -3.83
N GLY A 273 -6.48 -7.16 -3.46
CA GLY A 273 -7.47 -6.98 -2.39
C GLY A 273 -8.70 -7.85 -2.58
N ASP A 274 -9.32 -7.76 -3.77
CA ASP A 274 -10.48 -8.58 -4.17
C ASP A 274 -10.09 -10.01 -4.60
N GLY A 275 -8.78 -10.28 -4.71
CA GLY A 275 -8.21 -11.60 -5.01
C GLY A 275 -7.99 -12.46 -3.76
N GLY A 276 -8.65 -12.14 -2.65
CA GLY A 276 -8.56 -12.86 -1.38
C GLY A 276 -7.44 -12.39 -0.43
N LEU A 277 -6.61 -11.41 -0.83
CA LEU A 277 -5.61 -10.83 0.09
C LEU A 277 -6.27 -10.19 1.30
N ARG A 278 -7.35 -9.44 1.06
CA ARG A 278 -8.10 -8.77 2.12
C ARG A 278 -8.67 -9.81 3.08
N ASP A 279 -9.38 -10.78 2.55
CA ASP A 279 -10.08 -11.80 3.34
C ASP A 279 -9.09 -12.63 4.14
N LEU A 280 -7.96 -13.03 3.55
CA LEU A 280 -6.90 -13.75 4.25
C LEU A 280 -6.37 -12.97 5.47
N LEU A 281 -6.19 -11.66 5.36
CA LEU A 281 -5.72 -10.83 6.47
C LEU A 281 -6.78 -10.61 7.57
N VAL A 282 -8.06 -10.65 7.19
CA VAL A 282 -9.20 -10.51 8.11
C VAL A 282 -9.49 -11.83 8.81
N ASP A 283 -9.68 -12.89 8.04
CA ASP A 283 -10.12 -14.21 8.49
C ASP A 283 -9.02 -14.94 9.28
N SER A 284 -7.75 -14.63 9.03
CA SER A 284 -6.63 -15.09 9.88
C SER A 284 -6.60 -14.41 11.26
N GLY A 285 -7.42 -13.39 11.50
CA GLY A 285 -7.43 -12.64 12.76
C GLY A 285 -6.23 -11.72 12.96
N VAL A 286 -5.36 -11.56 11.96
CA VAL A 286 -4.18 -10.67 12.05
C VAL A 286 -4.61 -9.22 12.19
N TYR A 287 -5.64 -8.80 11.44
CA TYR A 287 -6.20 -7.46 11.51
C TYR A 287 -7.71 -7.45 11.30
N ALA A 288 -8.40 -6.50 11.93
CA ALA A 288 -9.81 -6.25 11.64
C ALA A 288 -10.01 -5.67 10.24
N ALA A 289 -11.16 -5.93 9.62
CA ALA A 289 -11.52 -5.49 8.26
C ALA A 289 -11.19 -4.03 7.95
N ALA A 290 -11.65 -3.09 8.78
CA ALA A 290 -11.38 -1.67 8.59
C ALA A 290 -9.87 -1.33 8.65
N THR A 291 -9.10 -2.07 9.44
CA THR A 291 -7.64 -1.91 9.49
C THR A 291 -7.01 -2.41 8.20
N VAL A 292 -7.43 -3.56 7.68
CA VAL A 292 -6.95 -4.10 6.40
C VAL A 292 -7.24 -3.13 5.25
N ASP A 293 -8.42 -2.51 5.23
CA ASP A 293 -8.79 -1.54 4.18
C ASP A 293 -7.88 -0.30 4.22
N GLN A 294 -7.62 0.26 5.41
CA GLN A 294 -6.72 1.40 5.55
C GLN A 294 -5.26 1.02 5.25
N MET A 295 -4.86 -0.18 5.63
CA MET A 295 -3.54 -0.76 5.37
C MET A 295 -3.29 -0.91 3.87
N LEU A 296 -4.19 -1.60 3.17
CA LEU A 296 -4.12 -1.84 1.73
C LEU A 296 -4.36 -0.59 0.89
N SER A 297 -4.92 0.48 1.47
CA SER A 297 -4.95 1.80 0.82
C SER A 297 -3.63 2.58 0.93
N GLY A 298 -2.63 2.05 1.65
CA GLY A 298 -1.34 2.70 1.89
C GLY A 298 -1.36 3.78 2.99
N LYS A 299 -2.50 3.97 3.69
CA LYS A 299 -2.64 4.98 4.75
C LYS A 299 -2.05 4.55 6.09
N GLN A 300 -2.04 3.25 6.37
CA GLN A 300 -1.44 2.69 7.59
C GLN A 300 -0.14 1.96 7.28
N PHE A 301 0.92 2.73 6.99
CA PHE A 301 2.20 2.22 6.50
C PHE A 301 2.81 1.10 7.38
N ASN A 302 2.99 1.35 8.68
CA ASN A 302 3.64 0.36 9.56
C ASN A 302 2.86 -0.95 9.65
N ARG A 303 1.52 -0.87 9.69
CA ARG A 303 0.65 -2.05 9.68
C ARG A 303 0.72 -2.77 8.34
N ALA A 304 0.84 -2.03 7.24
CA ALA A 304 0.96 -2.58 5.90
C ALA A 304 2.26 -3.32 5.69
N VAL A 305 3.37 -2.72 6.11
CA VAL A 305 4.67 -3.40 6.10
C VAL A 305 4.57 -4.70 6.91
N ARG A 306 4.09 -4.65 8.15
CA ARG A 306 3.93 -5.86 8.98
C ARG A 306 3.02 -6.91 8.33
N GLY A 307 1.83 -6.52 7.84
CA GLY A 307 0.85 -7.43 7.25
C GLY A 307 1.37 -8.09 5.98
N LEU A 308 1.97 -7.31 5.08
CA LEU A 308 2.55 -7.82 3.84
C LEU A 308 3.81 -8.68 4.11
N THR A 309 4.61 -8.36 5.14
CA THR A 309 5.72 -9.22 5.56
C THR A 309 5.23 -10.56 6.11
N LEU A 310 4.16 -10.57 6.92
CA LEU A 310 3.54 -11.81 7.41
C LEU A 310 2.98 -12.63 6.26
N LEU A 311 2.27 -12.00 5.32
CA LEU A 311 1.77 -12.64 4.11
C LEU A 311 2.90 -13.25 3.29
N TYR A 312 3.95 -12.48 3.01
CA TYR A 312 5.13 -12.93 2.27
C TYR A 312 5.72 -14.19 2.93
N GLU A 313 5.87 -14.17 4.26
CA GLU A 313 6.36 -15.32 5.02
C GLU A 313 5.45 -16.55 4.87
N THR A 314 4.13 -16.37 5.03
CA THR A 314 3.16 -17.46 4.89
C THR A 314 3.17 -18.06 3.48
N LEU A 315 3.10 -17.23 2.44
CA LEU A 315 3.10 -17.68 1.05
C LEU A 315 4.40 -18.38 0.68
N LYS A 316 5.54 -17.85 1.14
CA LYS A 316 6.86 -18.47 0.93
C LYS A 316 6.93 -19.85 1.58
N THR A 317 6.45 -20.00 2.81
CA THR A 317 6.41 -21.31 3.49
C THR A 317 5.51 -22.28 2.74
N LEU A 318 4.29 -21.88 2.38
CA LEU A 318 3.37 -22.73 1.60
C LEU A 318 3.97 -23.15 0.25
N TRP A 319 4.64 -22.24 -0.44
CA TRP A 319 5.29 -22.51 -1.71
C TRP A 319 6.40 -23.56 -1.56
N ILE A 320 7.24 -23.45 -0.52
CA ILE A 320 8.33 -24.40 -0.25
C ILE A 320 7.79 -25.77 0.14
N CYS A 321 6.77 -25.82 1.01
CA CYS A 321 6.11 -27.08 1.34
C CYS A 321 5.60 -27.78 0.06
N SER A 322 4.89 -27.03 -0.77
CA SER A 322 4.32 -27.54 -2.02
C SER A 322 5.40 -28.01 -3.00
N PHE A 323 6.52 -27.30 -3.06
CA PHE A 323 7.67 -27.66 -3.88
C PHE A 323 8.28 -29.01 -3.46
N PHE A 324 8.51 -29.23 -2.15
CA PHE A 324 9.04 -30.51 -1.66
C PHE A 324 8.07 -31.69 -1.87
N VAL A 325 6.75 -31.45 -1.77
CA VAL A 325 5.73 -32.46 -2.12
C VAL A 325 5.81 -32.79 -3.61
N TRP A 326 5.86 -31.75 -4.46
CA TRP A 326 5.96 -31.92 -5.90
C TRP A 326 7.22 -32.68 -6.33
N ILE A 327 8.39 -32.37 -5.75
CA ILE A 327 9.64 -33.09 -6.02
C ILE A 327 9.50 -34.58 -5.74
N ARG A 328 8.94 -34.95 -4.58
CA ARG A 328 8.76 -36.37 -4.20
C ARG A 328 7.81 -37.10 -5.12
N GLN A 329 6.75 -36.43 -5.57
CA GLN A 329 5.78 -37.01 -6.50
C GLN A 329 6.37 -37.21 -7.89
N GLN A 330 7.11 -36.22 -8.40
CA GLN A 330 7.69 -36.27 -9.74
C GLN A 330 9.01 -37.04 -9.82
N LYS A 331 9.66 -37.30 -8.67
CA LYS A 331 11.00 -37.92 -8.59
C LYS A 331 12.01 -37.23 -9.51
N CYS A 332 11.88 -35.91 -9.65
CA CYS A 332 12.64 -35.11 -10.60
C CYS A 332 13.94 -34.55 -10.02
N LEU A 333 14.08 -34.55 -8.70
CA LEU A 333 15.26 -34.06 -7.98
C LEU A 333 15.45 -34.90 -6.72
N GLU A 334 16.65 -35.42 -6.52
CA GLU A 334 17.05 -36.01 -5.25
C GLU A 334 17.75 -34.94 -4.43
N ILE A 335 17.22 -34.67 -3.24
CA ILE A 335 17.78 -33.66 -2.34
C ILE A 335 18.67 -34.40 -1.35
N PRO A 336 19.99 -34.12 -1.32
CA PRO A 336 20.92 -34.82 -0.44
C PRO A 336 20.52 -34.69 1.03
N GLU A 337 20.59 -35.79 1.77
CA GLU A 337 20.33 -35.78 3.23
C GLU A 337 21.34 -34.88 3.96
N SER A 338 22.57 -34.79 3.45
CA SER A 338 23.62 -33.88 3.93
C SER A 338 23.18 -32.42 3.98
N LEU A 339 22.32 -31.97 3.06
CA LEU A 339 21.79 -30.62 3.07
C LEU A 339 20.93 -30.35 4.32
N PHE A 340 20.05 -31.29 4.68
CA PHE A 340 19.17 -31.14 5.85
C PHE A 340 19.95 -31.23 7.16
N VAL A 341 20.96 -32.10 7.22
CA VAL A 341 21.88 -32.17 8.37
C VAL A 341 22.61 -30.84 8.53
N GLY A 342 23.21 -30.31 7.46
CA GLY A 342 23.93 -29.04 7.50
C GLY A 342 23.02 -27.85 7.83
N LEU A 343 21.78 -27.81 7.33
CA LEU A 343 20.80 -26.78 7.71
C LEU A 343 20.44 -26.84 9.20
N THR A 344 20.34 -28.04 9.78
CA THR A 344 20.04 -28.22 11.20
C THR A 344 21.22 -27.76 12.06
N GLU A 345 22.43 -28.17 11.73
CA GLU A 345 23.65 -27.72 12.42
C GLU A 345 23.84 -26.20 12.32
N CYS A 346 23.57 -25.62 11.15
CA CYS A 346 23.64 -24.18 10.94
C CYS A 346 22.59 -23.44 11.77
N HIS A 347 21.38 -23.97 11.87
CA HIS A 347 20.32 -23.41 12.72
C HIS A 347 20.69 -23.44 14.21
N GLU A 348 21.18 -24.56 14.72
CA GLU A 348 21.65 -24.70 16.10
C GLU A 348 22.83 -23.75 16.39
N SER A 349 23.77 -23.63 15.46
CA SER A 349 24.89 -22.68 15.55
C SER A 349 24.41 -21.23 15.53
N PHE A 350 23.43 -20.89 14.68
CA PHE A 350 22.85 -19.56 14.60
C PHE A 350 22.17 -19.16 15.92
N THR A 351 21.43 -20.08 16.54
CA THR A 351 20.69 -19.84 17.79
C THR A 351 21.58 -19.85 19.03
N SER A 352 22.72 -20.54 19.00
CA SER A 352 23.70 -20.61 20.09
C SER A 352 24.81 -19.55 20.04
N ASN A 353 24.71 -18.55 19.15
CA ASN A 353 25.74 -17.51 18.90
C ASN A 353 27.12 -18.09 18.48
N GLY A 354 27.13 -19.19 17.72
CA GLY A 354 28.34 -19.89 17.29
C GLY A 354 29.01 -19.35 16.02
N ARG A 355 29.91 -20.16 15.41
CA ARG A 355 30.65 -19.87 14.15
C ARG A 355 29.73 -19.96 12.91
N THR A 356 28.64 -19.21 12.92
CA THR A 356 27.59 -19.35 11.92
C THR A 356 28.03 -18.93 10.52
N PHE A 357 28.94 -17.96 10.43
CA PHE A 357 29.49 -17.51 9.15
C PHE A 357 30.25 -18.61 8.40
N ASP A 358 31.15 -19.34 9.08
CA ASP A 358 31.97 -20.40 8.46
C ASP A 358 31.10 -21.59 8.01
N MET A 359 30.06 -21.91 8.79
CA MET A 359 29.08 -22.96 8.45
C MET A 359 28.21 -22.55 7.26
N LEU A 360 27.78 -21.29 7.18
CA LEU A 360 27.06 -20.77 6.03
C LEU A 360 27.90 -20.83 4.76
N GLN A 361 29.18 -20.45 4.82
CA GLN A 361 30.07 -20.56 3.65
C GLN A 361 30.25 -22.00 3.17
N SER A 362 30.30 -22.95 4.11
CA SER A 362 30.40 -24.38 3.78
C SER A 362 29.11 -24.91 3.15
N LEU A 363 27.95 -24.47 3.64
CA LEU A 363 26.64 -24.77 3.03
C LEU A 363 26.46 -24.13 1.66
N GLU A 364 26.86 -22.88 1.50
CA GLU A 364 26.84 -22.18 0.21
C GLU A 364 27.69 -22.92 -0.82
N LYS A 365 28.89 -23.36 -0.42
CA LYS A 365 29.76 -24.15 -1.28
C LYS A 365 29.12 -25.49 -1.66
N ALA A 366 28.58 -26.24 -0.70
CA ALA A 366 27.91 -27.51 -0.97
C ALA A 366 26.72 -27.36 -1.92
N LEU A 367 25.88 -26.35 -1.72
CA LEU A 367 24.74 -26.06 -2.60
C LEU A 367 25.17 -25.68 -4.01
N ASN A 368 26.25 -24.91 -4.16
CA ASN A 368 26.76 -24.52 -5.47
C ASN A 368 27.47 -25.68 -6.20
N ASP A 369 28.12 -26.59 -5.46
CA ASP A 369 28.82 -27.75 -6.02
C ASP A 369 27.83 -28.87 -6.42
N ASP A 370 26.72 -29.06 -5.69
CA ASP A 370 25.71 -30.12 -5.92
C ASP A 370 24.60 -29.73 -6.93
N LEU A 371 24.34 -28.43 -7.15
CA LEU A 371 23.30 -27.92 -8.06
C LEU A 371 23.85 -27.31 -9.36
N GLY A 372 25.17 -27.29 -9.53
CA GLY A 372 25.90 -26.68 -10.66
C GLY A 372 25.99 -27.53 -11.93
#